data_AF-A0A9D4LHC2-F1
#
_entry.id   AF-A0A9D4LHC2-F1
#
_cell.length_a   1.000
_cell.length_b   1.000
_cell.length_c   1.000
_cell.angle_alpha   90.00
_cell.angle_beta   90.00
_cell.angle_gamma   90.00
#
_symmetry.space_group_name_H-M   'P 1'
#
loop_
_entity.id
_entity.type
_entity.pdbx_description
1 polymer ?
#
loop_
_entity_poly.entity_id
_entity_poly.type
_entity_poly.pdbx_seq_one_letter_code
_entity_poly.pdbx_strand_id
1 'polypeptide(L)'
;MLTEVTRQELWQIYVLMKALEDAKDTQDPSTLRVLIETHRLTWEQCPTWLLKERTVLMSLPKYMPIEAMVRKLGLMTFRQVFEGPDGEETLVSHEDIYKIMVHPFASL
;
A
#
# COMPACT_ATOMS: atom_id res chain seq x y z
N MET A 1 -24.15 -2.65 26.45
CA MET A 1 -23.42 -3.25 25.31
C MET A 1 -23.27 -2.32 24.11
N LEU A 2 -24.21 -1.39 23.81
CA LEU A 2 -24.09 -0.48 22.65
C LEU A 2 -23.05 0.65 22.80
N THR A 3 -22.53 0.91 24.00
CA THR A 3 -21.61 2.04 24.29
C THR A 3 -20.13 1.68 24.23
N GLU A 4 -19.78 0.40 24.31
CA GLU A 4 -18.38 -0.06 24.21
C GLU A 4 -17.96 -0.29 22.77
N VAL A 5 -18.88 -0.78 21.93
CA VAL A 5 -18.69 -0.95 20.49
C VAL A 5 -18.34 0.39 19.83
N THR A 6 -19.07 1.46 20.16
CA THR A 6 -18.80 2.81 19.61
C THR A 6 -17.46 3.38 20.07
N ARG A 7 -17.03 3.11 21.30
CA ARG A 7 -15.73 3.57 21.80
C ARG A 7 -14.57 2.88 21.08
N GLN A 8 -14.69 1.57 20.82
CA GLN A 8 -13.65 0.81 20.14
C GLN A 8 -13.52 1.22 18.66
N GLU A 9 -14.64 1.46 17.98
CA GLU A 9 -14.67 2.00 16.63
C GLU A 9 -14.03 3.40 16.56
N LEU A 10 -14.38 4.29 17.49
CA LEU A 10 -13.77 5.63 17.57
C LEU A 10 -12.26 5.57 17.80
N TRP A 11 -11.80 4.62 18.63
CA TRP A 11 -10.37 4.41 18.85
C TRP A 11 -9.65 3.95 17.59
N GLN A 12 -10.24 3.02 16.82
CA GLN A 12 -9.67 2.56 15.56
C GLN A 12 -9.57 3.71 14.54
N ILE A 13 -10.60 4.54 14.45
CA ILE A 13 -10.60 5.72 13.58
C ILE A 13 -9.49 6.69 14.00
N TYR A 14 -9.37 6.98 15.31
CA TYR A 14 -8.33 7.86 15.83
C TYR A 14 -6.93 7.34 15.50
N VAL A 15 -6.68 6.04 15.70
CA VAL A 15 -5.40 5.41 15.38
C VAL A 15 -5.07 5.54 13.89
N LEU A 16 -6.05 5.31 13.01
CA LEU A 16 -5.85 5.48 11.57
C LEU A 16 -5.57 6.94 11.19
N MET A 17 -6.33 7.89 11.72
CA MET A 17 -6.10 9.32 11.47
C MET A 17 -4.71 9.75 11.95
N LYS A 18 -4.28 9.25 13.11
CA LYS A 18 -2.94 9.54 13.63
C LYS A 18 -1.84 8.98 12.72
N ALA A 19 -2.01 7.74 12.23
CA ALA A 19 -1.07 7.14 11.29
C ALA A 19 -0.96 7.93 9.97
N LEU A 20 -2.06 8.50 9.49
CA LEU A 20 -2.06 9.35 8.28
C LEU A 20 -1.30 10.66 8.50
N GLU A 21 -1.46 11.31 9.65
CA GLU A 21 -0.69 12.51 9.98
C GLU A 21 0.81 12.18 10.16
N ASP A 22 1.13 11.08 10.84
CA ASP A 22 2.52 10.64 11.02
C ASP A 22 3.17 10.27 9.68
N ALA A 23 2.41 9.69 8.74
CA ALA A 23 2.88 9.39 7.39
C ALA A 23 3.13 10.65 6.55
N LYS A 24 2.39 11.74 6.77
CA LYS A 24 2.60 13.02 6.08
C LYS A 24 3.87 13.74 6.54
N ASP A 25 4.17 13.68 7.84
CA ASP A 25 5.27 14.43 8.44
C ASP A 25 6.60 13.67 8.46
N THR A 26 6.57 12.34 8.35
CA THR A 26 7.79 11.53 8.38
C THR A 26 8.75 11.83 7.22
N GLN A 27 10.03 11.87 7.56
CA GLN A 27 11.15 11.95 6.62
C GLN A 27 11.93 10.62 6.53
N ASP A 28 11.57 9.63 7.36
CA ASP A 28 12.24 8.35 7.41
C ASP A 28 11.47 7.28 6.60
N PRO A 29 12.10 6.69 5.57
CA PRO A 29 11.49 5.61 4.77
C PRO A 29 11.11 4.39 5.61
N SER A 30 11.88 4.08 6.65
CA SER A 30 11.64 2.90 7.49
C SER A 30 10.38 3.07 8.33
N THR A 31 10.19 4.26 8.91
CA THR A 31 8.98 4.65 9.63
C THR A 31 7.76 4.58 8.71
N LEU A 32 7.85 5.13 7.49
CA LEU A 32 6.73 5.06 6.54
C LEU A 32 6.39 3.62 6.16
N ARG A 33 7.39 2.77 5.94
CA ARG A 33 7.19 1.33 5.68
C ARG A 33 6.39 0.66 6.80
N VAL A 34 6.74 0.91 8.07
CA VAL A 34 6.02 0.36 9.22
C VAL A 34 4.57 0.85 9.26
N LEU A 35 4.33 2.13 8.95
CA LEU A 35 2.96 2.67 8.90
C LEU A 35 2.12 2.01 7.80
N ILE A 36 2.71 1.79 6.61
CA ILE A 36 2.07 1.05 5.51
C ILE A 36 1.73 -0.38 5.95
N GLU A 37 2.69 -1.11 6.54
CA GLU A 37 2.48 -2.50 6.93
C GLU A 37 1.45 -2.65 8.06
N THR A 38 1.42 -1.70 9.00
CA THR A 38 0.53 -1.73 10.17
C THR A 38 -0.89 -1.28 9.85
N HIS A 39 -1.04 -0.23 9.05
CA HIS A 39 -2.32 0.43 8.79
C HIS A 39 -2.84 0.24 7.37
N ARG A 40 -2.10 -0.48 6.52
CA ARG A 40 -2.43 -0.74 5.11
C ARG A 40 -2.62 0.55 4.31
N LEU A 41 -1.72 1.51 4.55
CA LEU A 41 -1.79 2.79 3.85
C LEU A 41 -1.67 2.59 2.34
N THR A 42 -2.46 3.33 1.58
CA THR A 42 -2.43 3.30 0.11
C THR A 42 -1.35 4.23 -0.43
N TRP A 43 -1.09 4.10 -1.73
CA TRP A 43 -0.14 4.96 -2.44
C TRP A 43 -0.43 6.45 -2.25
N GLU A 44 -1.70 6.83 -2.33
CA GLU A 44 -2.19 8.22 -2.25
C GLU A 44 -2.00 8.84 -0.86
N GLN A 45 -1.88 8.00 0.17
CA GLN A 45 -1.67 8.42 1.55
C GLN A 45 -0.18 8.57 1.89
N CYS A 46 0.70 8.14 0.98
CA CYS A 46 2.14 8.21 1.17
C CYS A 46 2.73 9.49 0.56
N PRO A 47 3.70 10.13 1.25
CA PRO A 47 4.37 11.31 0.71
C PRO A 47 5.20 11.00 -0.53
N THR A 48 5.08 11.85 -1.55
CA THR A 48 5.71 11.64 -2.87
C THR A 48 7.24 11.62 -2.84
N TRP A 49 7.87 12.28 -1.85
CA TRP A 49 9.32 12.26 -1.69
C TRP A 49 9.84 10.89 -1.25
N LEU A 50 9.10 10.17 -0.39
CA LEU A 50 9.48 8.83 0.07
C LEU A 50 9.04 7.72 -0.90
N LEU A 51 8.12 7.99 -1.82
CA LEU A 51 7.73 7.06 -2.90
C LEU A 51 8.83 6.80 -3.95
N LYS A 52 10.01 7.44 -3.80
CA LYS A 52 11.20 7.14 -4.59
C LYS A 52 12.05 6.03 -3.96
N GLU A 53 11.82 5.74 -2.69
CA GLU A 53 12.59 4.77 -1.93
C GLU A 53 12.09 3.36 -2.20
N ARG A 54 13.01 2.48 -2.64
CA ARG A 54 12.67 1.09 -2.98
C ARG A 54 12.03 0.36 -1.79
N THR A 55 12.52 0.61 -0.58
CA THR A 55 12.02 -0.02 0.66
C THR A 55 10.56 0.33 0.95
N VAL A 56 10.13 1.55 0.64
CA VAL A 56 8.73 1.99 0.76
C VAL A 56 7.89 1.39 -0.36
N LEU A 57 8.43 1.37 -1.59
CA LEU A 57 7.72 0.79 -2.73
C LEU A 57 7.48 -0.71 -2.60
N MET A 58 8.34 -1.45 -1.88
CA MET A 58 8.17 -2.88 -1.64
C MET A 58 7.02 -3.22 -0.68
N SER A 59 6.61 -2.31 0.21
CA SER A 59 5.52 -2.60 1.18
C SER A 59 4.12 -2.32 0.64
N LEU A 60 3.99 -1.53 -0.43
CA LEU A 60 2.71 -1.09 -0.99
C LEU A 60 1.93 -2.17 -1.77
N PRO A 61 2.55 -3.01 -2.63
CA PRO A 61 1.79 -3.88 -3.54
C PRO A 61 0.92 -4.90 -2.80
N LYS A 62 1.34 -5.36 -1.61
CA LYS A 62 0.59 -6.31 -0.78
C LYS A 62 -0.84 -5.86 -0.44
N TYR A 63 -1.08 -4.55 -0.40
CA TYR A 63 -2.37 -3.97 -0.06
C TYR A 63 -2.97 -3.15 -1.21
N MET A 64 -2.31 -3.16 -2.37
CA MET A 64 -2.71 -2.36 -3.51
C MET A 64 -3.78 -3.07 -4.33
N PRO A 65 -4.87 -2.39 -4.70
CA PRO A 65 -5.79 -2.91 -5.71
C PRO A 65 -5.05 -3.18 -7.02
N ILE A 66 -5.36 -4.30 -7.68
CA ILE A 66 -4.63 -4.78 -8.86
C ILE A 66 -4.66 -3.74 -10.00
N GLU A 67 -5.74 -2.99 -10.19
CA GLU A 67 -5.84 -1.93 -11.20
C GLU A 67 -4.89 -0.75 -10.90
N ALA A 68 -4.65 -0.46 -9.62
CA ALA A 68 -3.63 0.51 -9.23
C ALA A 68 -2.22 -0.06 -9.40
N MET A 69 -2.04 -1.35 -9.14
CA MET A 69 -0.77 -2.05 -9.32
C MET A 69 -0.35 -2.09 -10.79
N VAL A 70 -1.24 -2.50 -11.71
CA VAL A 70 -1.00 -2.56 -13.17
C VAL A 70 -0.47 -1.22 -13.70
N ARG A 71 -1.11 -0.11 -13.33
CA ARG A 71 -0.69 1.25 -13.72
C ARG A 71 0.68 1.67 -13.19
N LYS A 72 1.18 1.00 -12.15
CA LYS A 72 2.45 1.31 -11.48
C LYS A 72 3.54 0.27 -11.73
N LEU A 73 3.24 -0.83 -12.43
CA LEU A 73 4.19 -1.91 -12.72
C LEU A 73 5.46 -1.38 -13.36
N GLY A 74 5.35 -0.51 -14.39
CA GLY A 74 6.53 0.05 -15.05
C GLY A 74 7.46 0.81 -14.10
N LEU A 75 6.90 1.59 -13.18
CA LEU A 75 7.68 2.30 -12.15
C LEU A 75 8.31 1.32 -11.15
N MET A 76 7.54 0.34 -10.67
CA MET A 76 8.00 -0.64 -9.69
C MET A 76 9.11 -1.54 -10.26
N THR A 77 8.99 -1.97 -11.51
CA THR A 77 10.03 -2.71 -12.24
C THR A 77 11.27 -1.85 -12.43
N PHE A 78 11.14 -0.60 -12.87
CA PHE A 78 12.28 0.32 -12.98
C PHE A 78 13.01 0.53 -11.64
N ARG A 79 12.28 0.45 -10.52
CA ARG A 79 12.82 0.57 -9.16
C ARG A 79 13.23 -0.77 -8.54
N GLN A 80 13.27 -1.84 -9.34
CA GLN A 80 13.70 -3.18 -8.91
C GLN A 80 12.90 -3.73 -7.73
N VAL A 81 11.63 -3.31 -7.59
CA VAL A 81 10.75 -3.72 -6.48
C VAL A 81 10.51 -5.22 -6.49
N PHE A 82 10.41 -5.82 -7.67
CA PHE A 82 10.15 -7.25 -7.86
C PHE A 82 11.42 -8.10 -8.03
N GLU A 83 12.61 -7.53 -7.80
CA GLU A 83 13.87 -8.27 -7.92
C GLU A 83 14.30 -8.85 -6.56
N GLY A 84 14.77 -10.10 -6.57
CA GLY A 84 15.26 -10.81 -5.39
C GLY A 84 14.18 -11.64 -4.68
N PRO A 85 14.55 -12.31 -3.56
CA PRO A 85 13.68 -13.28 -2.89
C PRO A 85 12.34 -12.70 -2.40
N ASP A 86 12.31 -11.41 -2.05
CA ASP A 86 11.08 -10.72 -1.60
C ASP A 86 10.14 -10.30 -2.76
N GLY A 87 10.65 -10.30 -4.01
CA GLY A 87 9.89 -9.87 -5.18
C GLY A 87 8.86 -10.88 -5.67
N GLU A 88 9.13 -12.18 -5.47
CA GLU A 88 8.28 -13.28 -5.93
C GLU A 88 7.02 -13.45 -5.06
N GLU A 89 7.08 -13.15 -3.76
CA GLU A 89 5.94 -13.22 -2.84
C GLU A 89 4.95 -12.05 -3.02
N THR A 90 5.35 -11.01 -3.72
CA THR A 90 4.57 -9.78 -3.91
C THR A 90 3.49 -9.92 -4.99
N LEU A 91 3.57 -10.97 -5.82
CA LEU A 91 2.66 -11.16 -6.94
C LEU A 91 1.38 -11.89 -6.51
N VAL A 92 0.28 -11.19 -6.75
CA VAL A 92 -1.12 -11.59 -6.62
C VAL A 92 -1.36 -13.00 -7.18
N SER A 93 -2.13 -13.81 -6.44
CA SER A 93 -2.51 -15.16 -6.89
C SER A 93 -3.26 -15.09 -8.23
N HIS A 94 -3.05 -16.06 -9.11
CA HIS A 94 -3.71 -16.12 -10.42
C HIS A 94 -5.25 -15.99 -10.33
N GLU A 95 -5.86 -16.39 -9.21
CA GLU A 95 -7.31 -16.37 -8.98
C GLU A 95 -7.88 -14.97 -8.76
N ASP A 96 -7.08 -14.02 -8.29
CA ASP A 96 -7.55 -12.66 -8.02
C ASP A 96 -7.54 -11.78 -9.28
N ILE A 97 -6.71 -12.13 -10.26
CA ILE A 97 -6.65 -11.46 -11.57
C ILE A 97 -7.96 -11.66 -12.35
N TYR A 98 -8.55 -12.87 -12.31
CA TYR A 98 -9.78 -13.19 -13.04
C TYR A 98 -11.05 -12.59 -12.42
N LYS A 99 -11.03 -12.18 -11.14
CA LYS A 99 -12.17 -11.54 -10.47
C LYS A 99 -12.36 -10.08 -10.89
N ILE A 100 -11.41 -9.53 -11.64
CA ILE A 100 -11.37 -8.12 -11.94
C ILE A 100 -11.81 -7.92 -13.39
N MET A 101 -12.82 -7.06 -13.58
CA MET A 101 -13.11 -6.49 -14.89
C MET A 101 -12.04 -5.45 -15.24
N VAL A 102 -10.81 -5.90 -15.49
CA VAL A 102 -9.82 -5.06 -16.16
C VAL A 102 -10.22 -5.01 -17.63
N HIS A 103 -10.79 -3.90 -18.06
CA HIS A 103 -11.04 -3.70 -19.50
C HIS A 103 -9.70 -3.79 -20.24
N PRO A 104 -9.59 -4.47 -21.40
CA PRO A 104 -8.31 -4.66 -22.10
C PRO A 104 -7.54 -3.37 -22.40
N PHE A 105 -8.25 -2.25 -22.50
CA PHE A 105 -7.65 -0.94 -22.68
C PHE A 105 -6.87 -0.41 -21.45
N ALA A 106 -7.21 -0.89 -20.26
CA ALA A 106 -6.50 -0.55 -19.02
C ALA A 106 -5.17 -1.31 -18.85
N SER A 107 -4.91 -2.30 -19.71
CA SER A 107 -3.66 -3.08 -19.76
C SER A 107 -2.73 -2.70 -20.93
N LEU A 108 -3.08 -1.68 -21.71
CA LEU A 108 -2.27 -1.14 -22.82
C LEU A 108 -1.44 0.08 -22.38
#